data_AF-A0A9D5JE92-F1
#
_entry.id   AF-A0A9D5JE92-F1
#
_cell.length_a   1.000
_cell.length_b   1.000
_cell.length_c   1.000
_cell.angle_alpha   90.00
_cell.angle_beta   90.00
_cell.angle_gamma   90.00
#
_symmetry.space_group_name_H-M   'P 1'
#
loop_
_entity.id
_entity.type
_entity.pdbx_description
1 polymer ?
#
loop_
_entity_poly.entity_id
_entity_poly.type
_entity_poly.pdbx_seq_one_letter_code
_entity_poly.pdbx_strand_id
1 'polypeptide(L)'
;MEIVVPYGGTTYPFTMVGTNPMTTGRSTTVANEIVPLKLVFADGTKLDAGPEVSGLPASPLYVNASYAEGNTQYGDALMRSEFWSYAGNENYHVLLAPPVMEATIEVTVPAADGYTTTGSNGSKIGIVSFAWFIHTIEPEIITQLRIQPTSLTIFATKSTRLLEQGGYCCFKGYHAALNMSSPSGPATFTTAWASVTSQAIETMSHEIAEWMNDPFYT
;
A
#
# COMPACT_ATOMS: atom_id res chain seq x y z
N MET A 1 7.87 14.60 3.69
CA MET A 1 8.29 15.71 4.56
C MET A 1 8.83 15.18 5.87
N GLU A 2 9.79 15.86 6.48
CA GLU A 2 10.21 15.58 7.85
C GLU A 2 9.40 16.46 8.81
N ILE A 3 8.84 15.85 9.86
CA ILE A 3 8.22 16.53 11.00
C ILE A 3 8.97 16.15 12.26
N VAL A 4 9.00 17.09 13.19
CA VAL A 4 9.69 16.99 14.45
C VAL A 4 8.70 17.24 15.58
N VAL A 5 8.42 16.23 16.41
CA VAL A 5 7.54 16.38 17.58
C VAL A 5 8.35 16.32 18.88
N PRO A 6 8.28 17.38 19.71
CA PRO A 6 8.90 17.37 21.03
C PRO A 6 7.96 16.72 22.07
N TYR A 7 8.47 15.75 22.83
CA TYR A 7 7.78 15.16 23.97
C TYR A 7 8.78 14.85 25.10
N GLY A 8 8.51 15.34 26.30
CA GLY A 8 9.37 15.09 27.47
C GLY A 8 10.81 15.56 27.33
N GLY A 9 11.07 16.62 26.53
CA GLY A 9 12.42 17.11 26.24
C GLY A 9 13.20 16.30 25.20
N THR A 10 12.59 15.25 24.65
CA THR A 10 13.12 14.48 23.52
C THR A 10 12.38 14.87 22.26
N THR A 11 13.09 14.85 21.15
CA THR A 11 12.57 15.21 19.84
C THR A 11 12.51 13.97 18.97
N TYR A 12 11.33 13.68 18.43
CA TYR A 12 11.08 12.52 17.60
C TYR A 12 10.89 12.98 16.15
N PRO A 13 11.87 12.71 15.25
CA PRO A 13 11.68 12.93 13.83
C PRO A 13 10.80 11.82 13.26
N PHE A 14 9.88 12.17 12.37
CA PHE A 14 9.17 11.22 11.52
C PHE A 14 8.99 11.81 10.13
N THR A 15 8.85 10.92 9.16
CA THR A 15 8.64 11.31 7.76
C THR A 15 7.21 10.99 7.38
N MET A 16 6.51 11.90 6.71
CA MET A 16 5.18 11.66 6.13
C MET A 16 5.18 11.98 4.63
N VAL A 17 4.16 11.53 3.91
CA VAL A 17 3.91 11.91 2.51
C VAL A 17 3.33 13.33 2.45
N GLY A 18 3.82 14.15 1.52
CA GLY A 18 3.32 15.51 1.31
C GLY A 18 4.30 16.63 1.69
N THR A 19 3.79 17.87 1.69
CA THR A 19 4.50 19.06 2.18
C THR A 19 4.16 19.32 3.64
N ASN A 20 5.04 19.97 4.42
CA ASN A 20 4.76 20.17 5.85
C ASN A 20 3.67 21.23 6.08
N PRO A 21 2.46 20.86 6.57
CA PRO A 21 1.33 21.77 6.69
C PRO A 21 1.58 22.88 7.73
N MET A 22 2.48 22.67 8.70
CA MET A 22 2.84 23.70 9.68
C MET A 22 3.68 24.84 9.07
N THR A 23 4.21 24.65 7.87
CA THR A 23 5.08 25.62 7.19
C THR A 23 4.52 26.08 5.86
N THR A 24 3.66 25.29 5.22
CA THR A 24 3.06 25.61 3.93
C THR A 24 1.75 24.86 3.71
N GLY A 25 0.69 25.56 3.31
CA GLY A 25 -0.56 24.95 2.84
C GLY A 25 -0.51 24.42 1.40
N ARG A 26 0.63 23.92 0.91
CA ARG A 26 0.77 23.45 -0.48
C ARG A 26 0.29 22.01 -0.64
N SER A 27 -0.54 21.78 -1.67
CA SER A 27 -0.98 20.43 -2.03
C SER A 27 0.12 19.58 -2.65
N THR A 28 0.07 18.28 -2.40
CA THR A 28 0.86 17.24 -3.06
C THR A 28 -0.06 16.25 -3.75
N THR A 29 0.29 15.83 -4.96
CA THR A 29 -0.38 14.74 -5.65
C THR A 29 0.65 13.66 -5.96
N VAL A 30 0.39 12.43 -5.51
CA VAL A 30 1.34 11.32 -5.61
C VAL A 30 0.92 10.35 -6.71
N ALA A 31 1.85 10.07 -7.62
CA ALA A 31 1.68 9.02 -8.61
C ALA A 31 1.70 7.65 -7.92
N ASN A 32 0.94 6.70 -8.46
CA ASN A 32 0.85 5.35 -7.92
C ASN A 32 0.45 4.36 -9.00
N GLU A 33 0.80 3.10 -8.77
CA GLU A 33 0.57 1.98 -9.67
C GLU A 33 -0.08 0.83 -8.90
N ILE A 34 -1.19 0.30 -9.42
CA ILE A 34 -1.86 -0.87 -8.83
C ILE A 34 -1.46 -2.10 -9.62
N VAL A 35 -0.85 -3.06 -8.93
CA VAL A 35 -0.34 -4.31 -9.47
C VAL A 35 -1.15 -5.49 -8.92
N PRO A 36 -2.20 -5.95 -9.64
CA PRO A 36 -2.93 -7.14 -9.25
C PRO A 36 -2.11 -8.41 -9.51
N LEU A 37 -2.08 -9.31 -8.53
CA LEU A 37 -1.41 -10.59 -8.62
C LEU A 37 -2.41 -11.74 -8.68
N LYS A 38 -2.10 -12.71 -9.53
CA LYS A 38 -2.74 -14.01 -9.58
C LYS A 38 -1.79 -15.07 -9.06
N LEU A 39 -2.03 -15.53 -7.83
CA LEU A 39 -1.19 -16.54 -7.20
C LEU A 39 -1.64 -17.94 -7.63
N VAL A 40 -0.68 -18.74 -8.08
CA VAL A 40 -0.88 -20.14 -8.50
C VAL A 40 -0.12 -21.06 -7.54
N PHE A 41 -0.86 -21.85 -6.76
CA PHE A 41 -0.29 -22.73 -5.74
C PHE A 41 -0.02 -24.14 -6.29
N ALA A 42 0.84 -24.88 -5.60
CA ALA A 42 1.24 -26.24 -5.98
C ALA A 42 0.06 -27.24 -6.05
N ASP A 43 -1.02 -27.00 -5.32
CA ASP A 43 -2.25 -27.82 -5.35
C ASP A 43 -3.17 -27.49 -6.54
N GLY A 44 -2.76 -26.56 -7.41
CA GLY A 44 -3.53 -26.09 -8.56
C GLY A 44 -4.52 -24.97 -8.26
N THR A 45 -4.67 -24.56 -6.99
CA THR A 45 -5.51 -23.41 -6.62
C THR A 45 -4.97 -22.13 -7.23
N LYS A 46 -5.88 -21.30 -7.75
CA LYS A 46 -5.56 -19.99 -8.33
C LYS A 46 -6.36 -18.91 -7.62
N LEU A 47 -5.67 -17.93 -7.06
CA LEU A 47 -6.27 -16.78 -6.40
C LEU A 47 -5.95 -15.52 -7.20
N ASP A 48 -6.93 -15.05 -7.96
CA ASP A 48 -6.79 -13.95 -8.91
C ASP A 48 -7.36 -12.64 -8.35
N ALA A 49 -6.48 -11.66 -8.10
CA ALA A 49 -6.87 -10.34 -7.60
C ALA A 49 -7.36 -9.37 -8.69
N GLY A 50 -7.11 -9.65 -9.97
CA GLY A 50 -7.42 -8.74 -11.08
C GLY A 50 -8.86 -8.23 -11.08
N PRO A 51 -9.87 -9.14 -11.01
CA PRO A 51 -11.26 -8.72 -10.93
C PRO A 51 -11.59 -7.91 -9.67
N GLU A 52 -10.94 -8.22 -8.54
CA GLU A 52 -11.25 -7.63 -7.23
C GLU A 52 -10.79 -6.17 -7.13
N VAL A 53 -9.73 -5.79 -7.85
CA VAL A 53 -9.20 -4.41 -7.82
C VAL A 53 -9.85 -3.46 -8.83
N SER A 54 -10.70 -3.98 -9.72
CA SER A 54 -11.31 -3.20 -10.82
C SER A 54 -12.11 -1.99 -10.34
N GLY A 55 -12.69 -2.07 -9.14
CA GLY A 55 -13.44 -0.98 -8.52
C GLY A 55 -12.59 0.04 -7.75
N LEU A 56 -11.29 -0.24 -7.51
CA LEU A 56 -10.45 0.64 -6.70
C LEU A 56 -10.36 2.06 -7.25
N PRO A 57 -10.15 2.30 -8.57
CA PRO A 57 -10.04 3.67 -9.09
C PRO A 57 -11.32 4.51 -8.91
N ALA A 58 -12.48 3.88 -8.71
CA ALA A 58 -13.75 4.55 -8.43
C ALA A 58 -14.07 4.64 -6.93
N SER A 59 -13.20 4.13 -6.06
CA SER A 59 -13.38 4.16 -4.61
C SER A 59 -12.95 5.50 -4.01
N PRO A 60 -13.38 5.82 -2.77
CA PRO A 60 -12.95 7.02 -2.07
C PRO A 60 -11.43 7.17 -1.87
N LEU A 61 -10.63 6.13 -2.13
CA LEU A 61 -9.17 6.27 -2.18
C LEU A 61 -8.70 7.20 -3.31
N TYR A 62 -9.45 7.28 -4.41
CA TYR A 62 -9.06 8.03 -5.60
C TYR A 62 -10.08 9.08 -6.04
N VAL A 63 -11.36 8.90 -5.72
CA VAL A 63 -12.41 9.89 -6.00
C VAL A 63 -12.86 10.60 -4.74
N ASN A 64 -13.37 11.82 -4.89
CA ASN A 64 -13.86 12.58 -3.75
C ASN A 64 -15.11 11.94 -3.16
N ALA A 65 -15.15 11.88 -1.84
CA ALA A 65 -16.32 11.57 -1.04
C ALA A 65 -16.50 12.64 0.06
N SER A 66 -17.69 12.67 0.66
CA SER A 66 -18.00 13.64 1.72
C SER A 66 -17.44 13.18 3.07
N TYR A 67 -16.55 13.99 3.65
CA TYR A 67 -16.01 13.86 5.00
C TYR A 67 -16.27 15.12 5.82
N ALA A 68 -15.95 15.10 7.11
CA ALA A 68 -16.10 16.28 7.98
C ALA A 68 -15.17 17.44 7.53
N GLU A 69 -14.03 17.07 6.95
CA GLU A 69 -13.01 17.98 6.44
C GLU A 69 -13.36 18.55 5.04
N GLY A 70 -14.42 18.03 4.39
CA GLY A 70 -14.89 18.46 3.07
C GLY A 70 -15.06 17.31 2.08
N ASN A 71 -15.20 17.66 0.79
CA ASN A 71 -15.35 16.69 -0.30
C ASN A 71 -14.01 16.39 -0.96
N THR A 72 -13.33 15.32 -0.52
CA THR A 72 -11.96 14.96 -0.90
C THR A 72 -11.73 13.44 -0.87
N GLN A 73 -10.51 12.97 -1.13
CA GLN A 73 -10.13 11.55 -1.04
C GLN A 73 -9.99 11.10 0.43
N TYR A 74 -10.16 9.80 0.69
CA TYR A 74 -10.11 9.21 2.03
C TYR A 74 -8.79 9.53 2.77
N GLY A 75 -7.65 9.26 2.14
CA GLY A 75 -6.34 9.53 2.75
C GLY A 75 -6.10 11.02 2.99
N ASP A 76 -6.57 11.88 2.09
CA ASP A 76 -6.49 13.34 2.26
C ASP A 76 -7.32 13.83 3.45
N ALA A 77 -8.54 13.29 3.62
CA ALA A 77 -9.39 13.63 4.75
C ALA A 77 -8.73 13.25 6.08
N LEU A 78 -8.12 12.06 6.17
CA LEU A 78 -7.36 11.63 7.36
C LEU A 78 -6.19 12.57 7.65
N MET A 79 -5.33 12.82 6.67
CA MET A 79 -4.17 13.71 6.82
C MET A 79 -4.58 15.13 7.25
N ARG A 80 -5.68 15.66 6.69
CA ARG A 80 -6.20 16.99 7.07
C ARG A 80 -6.82 17.01 8.46
N SER A 81 -7.40 15.90 8.91
CA SER A 81 -7.95 15.76 10.26
C SER A 81 -6.83 15.74 11.31
N GLU A 82 -5.75 14.98 11.05
CA GLU A 82 -4.58 14.89 11.94
C GLU A 82 -3.92 16.25 12.19
N PHE A 83 -3.84 17.10 11.15
CA PHE A 83 -3.24 18.43 11.22
C PHE A 83 -4.27 19.56 11.23
N TRP A 84 -5.49 19.34 11.73
CA TRP A 84 -6.61 20.27 11.58
C TRP A 84 -6.28 21.76 11.82
N SER A 85 -5.53 22.08 12.86
CA SER A 85 -5.14 23.47 13.18
C SER A 85 -4.28 24.15 12.11
N TYR A 86 -3.61 23.38 11.26
CA TYR A 86 -2.72 23.84 10.18
C TYR A 86 -3.28 23.55 8.79
N ALA A 87 -4.02 22.45 8.62
CA ALA A 87 -4.49 21.94 7.33
C ALA A 87 -6.00 22.08 7.11
N GLY A 88 -6.78 22.27 8.19
CA GLY A 88 -8.24 22.25 8.14
C GLY A 88 -8.85 23.40 7.33
N ASN A 89 -8.23 24.59 7.42
CA ASN A 89 -8.69 25.83 6.78
C ASN A 89 -7.79 26.29 5.60
N GLU A 90 -6.79 25.51 5.22
CA GLU A 90 -5.82 25.86 4.18
C GLU A 90 -6.03 25.04 2.89
N ASN A 91 -5.41 25.47 1.79
CA ASN A 91 -5.38 24.75 0.50
C ASN A 91 -4.46 23.49 0.53
N TYR A 92 -4.23 22.94 1.71
CA TYR A 92 -3.37 21.78 1.91
C TYR A 92 -4.11 20.51 1.52
N HIS A 93 -3.45 19.69 0.69
CA HIS A 93 -3.94 18.36 0.34
C HIS A 93 -2.80 17.38 0.14
N VAL A 94 -3.04 16.11 0.44
CA VAL A 94 -2.21 14.98 -0.01
C VAL A 94 -3.11 14.01 -0.75
N LEU A 95 -3.06 14.08 -2.08
CA LEU A 95 -3.94 13.33 -2.97
C LEU A 95 -3.17 12.22 -3.67
N LEU A 96 -3.84 11.10 -3.96
CA LEU A 96 -3.39 10.15 -4.95
C LEU A 96 -3.84 10.60 -6.34
N ALA A 97 -2.94 10.57 -7.30
CA ALA A 97 -3.31 10.65 -8.71
C ALA A 97 -4.17 9.42 -9.10
N PRO A 98 -4.96 9.50 -10.19
CA PRO A 98 -5.56 8.31 -10.78
C PRO A 98 -4.48 7.23 -10.99
N PRO A 99 -4.72 5.99 -10.55
CA PRO A 99 -3.70 4.95 -10.58
C PRO A 99 -3.41 4.52 -12.02
N VAL A 100 -2.16 4.17 -12.30
CA VAL A 100 -1.87 3.27 -13.43
C VAL A 100 -2.29 1.86 -13.00
N MET A 101 -3.29 1.28 -13.68
CA MET A 101 -3.72 -0.09 -13.44
C MET A 101 -2.90 -1.04 -14.31
N GLU A 102 -2.01 -1.80 -13.69
CA GLU A 102 -1.16 -2.75 -14.39
C GLU A 102 -1.92 -4.01 -14.78
N ALA A 103 -1.40 -4.72 -15.78
CA ALA A 103 -1.92 -6.03 -16.13
C ALA A 103 -1.74 -7.01 -14.97
N THR A 104 -2.68 -7.93 -14.79
CA THR A 104 -2.56 -8.96 -13.74
C THR A 104 -1.34 -9.85 -13.99
N ILE A 105 -0.44 -9.89 -13.01
CA ILE A 105 0.78 -10.69 -13.07
C ILE A 105 0.51 -12.05 -12.43
N GLU A 106 0.79 -13.12 -13.16
CA GLU A 106 0.71 -14.48 -12.63
C GLU A 106 2.00 -14.82 -11.88
N VAL A 107 1.87 -15.24 -10.62
CA VAL A 107 2.98 -15.64 -9.76
C VAL A 107 2.77 -17.09 -9.35
N THR A 108 3.70 -17.97 -9.73
CA THR A 108 3.71 -19.35 -9.22
C THR A 108 4.32 -19.35 -7.83
N VAL A 109 3.57 -19.78 -6.83
CA VAL A 109 4.03 -19.87 -5.44
C VAL A 109 4.71 -21.23 -5.24
N PRO A 110 6.04 -21.27 -4.96
CA PRO A 110 6.73 -22.51 -4.66
C PRO A 110 6.12 -23.21 -3.43
N ALA A 111 6.10 -24.54 -3.41
CA ALA A 111 5.56 -25.29 -2.27
C ALA A 111 6.32 -25.04 -0.95
N ALA A 112 7.58 -24.58 -1.04
CA ALA A 112 8.38 -24.17 0.12
C ALA A 112 7.96 -22.80 0.68
N ASP A 113 7.34 -21.96 -0.15
CA ASP A 113 7.02 -20.56 0.16
C ASP A 113 5.51 -20.31 0.28
N GLY A 114 4.67 -21.33 0.10
CA GLY A 114 3.26 -21.18 0.36
C GLY A 114 2.41 -22.42 0.10
N TYR A 115 1.20 -22.38 0.62
CA TYR A 115 0.20 -23.43 0.52
C TYR A 115 -1.21 -22.83 0.62
N THR A 116 -2.25 -23.62 0.33
CA THR A 116 -3.63 -23.18 0.55
C THR A 116 -4.27 -23.85 1.75
N THR A 117 -5.16 -23.12 2.40
CA THR A 117 -6.07 -23.63 3.42
C THR A 117 -7.50 -23.22 3.08
N THR A 118 -8.46 -23.73 3.85
CA THR A 118 -9.89 -23.41 3.70
C THR A 118 -10.35 -22.65 4.92
N GLY A 119 -10.89 -21.46 4.72
CA GLY A 119 -11.49 -20.65 5.79
C GLY A 119 -12.77 -21.27 6.34
N SER A 120 -13.25 -20.74 7.47
CA SER A 120 -14.49 -21.21 8.12
C SER A 120 -15.73 -21.09 7.23
N ASN A 121 -15.73 -20.17 6.26
CA ASN A 121 -16.79 -19.98 5.27
C ASN A 121 -16.60 -20.85 4.00
N GLY A 122 -15.67 -21.80 3.99
CA GLY A 122 -15.38 -22.66 2.84
C GLY A 122 -14.55 -22.02 1.73
N SER A 123 -14.18 -20.73 1.85
CA SER A 123 -13.35 -20.05 0.85
C SER A 123 -11.89 -20.50 0.95
N LYS A 124 -11.23 -20.65 -0.21
CA LYS A 124 -9.79 -20.89 -0.26
C LYS A 124 -9.01 -19.65 0.18
N ILE A 125 -7.98 -19.88 1.00
CA ILE A 125 -7.05 -18.86 1.49
C ILE A 125 -5.64 -19.30 1.13
N GLY A 126 -4.87 -18.40 0.52
CA GLY A 126 -3.44 -18.60 0.28
C GLY A 126 -2.64 -18.19 1.51
N ILE A 127 -1.72 -19.04 1.97
CA ILE A 127 -0.71 -18.68 2.97
C ILE A 127 0.63 -18.63 2.24
N VAL A 128 1.31 -17.49 2.31
CA VAL A 128 2.55 -17.23 1.56
C VAL A 128 3.61 -16.69 2.52
N SER A 129 4.85 -17.09 2.33
CA SER A 129 6.02 -16.60 3.06
C SER A 129 6.18 -15.10 2.83
N PHE A 130 6.15 -14.30 3.91
CA PHE A 130 6.38 -12.86 3.83
C PHE A 130 7.76 -12.56 3.25
N ALA A 131 8.80 -13.25 3.76
CA ALA A 131 10.18 -13.03 3.33
C ALA A 131 10.37 -13.30 1.84
N TRP A 132 9.76 -14.37 1.31
CA TRP A 132 9.81 -14.66 -0.13
C TRP A 132 9.11 -13.57 -0.93
N PHE A 133 7.92 -13.16 -0.49
CA PHE A 133 7.12 -12.18 -1.20
C PHE A 133 7.82 -10.80 -1.27
N ILE A 134 8.25 -10.26 -0.14
CA ILE A 134 8.84 -8.91 -0.07
C ILE A 134 10.28 -8.85 -0.63
N HIS A 135 11.07 -9.93 -0.51
CA HIS A 135 12.46 -9.91 -0.97
C HIS A 135 12.66 -10.48 -2.38
N THR A 136 11.66 -11.18 -2.94
CA THR A 136 11.75 -11.77 -4.28
C THR A 136 10.72 -11.16 -5.22
N ILE A 137 9.43 -11.28 -4.88
CA ILE A 137 8.34 -10.97 -5.80
C ILE A 137 8.18 -9.47 -6.02
N GLU A 138 8.11 -8.66 -4.96
CA GLU A 138 7.95 -7.21 -5.14
C GLU A 138 9.12 -6.58 -5.91
N PRO A 139 10.40 -6.87 -5.58
CA PRO A 139 11.53 -6.31 -6.31
C PRO A 139 11.59 -6.74 -7.78
N GLU A 140 11.27 -8.01 -8.07
CA GLU A 140 11.24 -8.54 -9.42
C GLU A 140 10.20 -7.82 -10.28
N ILE A 141 8.99 -7.64 -9.75
CA ILE A 141 7.89 -7.00 -10.47
C ILE A 141 8.14 -5.51 -10.68
N ILE A 142 8.61 -4.78 -9.65
CA ILE A 142 9.00 -3.37 -9.77
C ILE A 142 10.02 -3.20 -10.91
N THR A 143 11.00 -4.09 -10.98
CA THR A 143 12.04 -4.07 -12.02
C THR A 143 11.44 -4.40 -13.40
N GLN A 144 10.59 -5.43 -13.49
CA GLN A 144 9.95 -5.87 -14.73
C GLN A 144 9.10 -4.74 -15.35
N LEU A 145 8.31 -4.06 -14.53
CA LEU A 145 7.41 -2.98 -14.96
C LEU A 145 8.13 -1.63 -15.13
N ARG A 146 9.37 -1.50 -14.62
CA ARG A 146 10.16 -0.26 -14.62
C ARG A 146 9.47 0.87 -13.86
N ILE A 147 8.82 0.51 -12.77
CA ILE A 147 8.18 1.45 -11.84
C ILE A 147 9.23 2.44 -11.36
N GLN A 148 8.84 3.71 -11.20
CA GLN A 148 9.73 4.76 -10.74
C GLN A 148 9.67 4.90 -9.21
N PRO A 149 10.79 5.20 -8.53
CA PRO A 149 10.80 5.36 -7.06
C PRO A 149 9.99 6.57 -6.57
N THR A 150 9.56 7.45 -7.48
CA THR A 150 8.65 8.58 -7.19
C THR A 150 7.17 8.18 -7.22
N SER A 151 6.86 6.90 -7.44
CA SER A 151 5.51 6.35 -7.50
C SER A 151 5.32 5.33 -6.37
N LEU A 152 4.16 5.35 -5.71
CA LEU A 152 3.78 4.30 -4.78
C LEU A 152 3.39 3.04 -5.57
N THR A 153 4.02 1.90 -5.26
CA THR A 153 3.61 0.61 -5.83
C THR A 153 2.61 -0.09 -4.91
N ILE A 154 1.44 -0.43 -5.42
CA ILE A 154 0.36 -1.05 -4.65
C ILE A 154 0.13 -2.47 -5.16
N PHE A 155 0.58 -3.46 -4.42
CA PHE A 155 0.36 -4.87 -4.74
C PHE A 155 -0.98 -5.36 -4.18
N ALA A 156 -1.71 -6.15 -4.97
CA ALA A 156 -2.96 -6.75 -4.53
C ALA A 156 -2.96 -8.26 -4.76
N THR A 157 -3.33 -9.03 -3.74
CA THR A 157 -3.51 -10.49 -3.84
C THR A 157 -4.91 -10.88 -3.39
N LYS A 158 -5.51 -11.93 -3.94
CA LYS A 158 -6.85 -12.37 -3.52
C LYS A 158 -6.77 -13.33 -2.34
N SER A 159 -7.56 -13.09 -1.30
CA SER A 159 -7.73 -14.03 -0.16
C SER A 159 -6.42 -14.62 0.35
N THR A 160 -5.39 -13.80 0.51
CA THR A 160 -4.03 -14.25 0.85
C THR A 160 -3.64 -13.75 2.24
N ARG A 161 -2.73 -14.47 2.90
CA ARG A 161 -2.10 -14.03 4.13
C ARG A 161 -0.61 -14.22 4.01
N LEU A 162 0.16 -13.24 4.47
CA LEU A 162 1.61 -13.37 4.54
C LEU A 162 2.02 -13.82 5.94
N LEU A 163 2.84 -14.86 5.99
CA LEU A 163 3.34 -15.49 7.21
C LEU A 163 4.77 -15.02 7.46
N GLU A 164 5.02 -14.44 8.63
CA GLU A 164 6.37 -14.15 9.08
C GLU A 164 7.15 -15.43 9.39
N GLN A 165 8.47 -15.37 9.24
CA GLN A 165 9.34 -16.48 9.59
C GLN A 165 9.21 -16.81 11.09
N GLY A 166 8.78 -18.03 11.40
CA GLY A 166 8.57 -18.47 12.79
C GLY A 166 7.29 -17.96 13.45
N GLY A 167 6.43 -17.24 12.71
CA GLY A 167 5.15 -16.75 13.20
C GLY A 167 4.08 -17.84 13.30
N TYR A 168 3.16 -17.69 14.25
CA TYR A 168 1.97 -18.55 14.39
C TYR A 168 0.80 -18.10 13.52
N CYS A 169 0.83 -16.86 13.04
CA CYS A 169 -0.21 -16.28 12.21
C CYS A 169 0.36 -15.10 11.41
N CYS A 170 -0.51 -14.57 10.58
CA CYS A 170 -0.21 -13.96 9.31
C CYS A 170 -1.04 -12.70 9.15
N PHE A 171 -0.55 -11.74 8.37
CA PHE A 171 -1.22 -10.46 8.16
C PHE A 171 -1.84 -10.37 6.76
N LYS A 172 -2.72 -9.38 6.61
CA LYS A 172 -3.52 -9.15 5.39
C LYS A 172 -3.07 -7.93 4.60
N GLY A 173 -2.28 -7.06 5.21
CA GLY A 173 -1.73 -5.88 4.60
C GLY A 173 -0.44 -5.48 5.29
N TYR A 174 0.37 -4.71 4.57
CA TYR A 174 1.48 -3.93 5.09
C TYR A 174 1.80 -2.81 4.10
N HIS A 175 2.57 -1.83 4.53
CA HIS A 175 3.35 -0.99 3.64
C HIS A 175 4.85 -1.22 3.92
N ALA A 176 5.73 -0.80 3.02
CA ALA A 176 7.16 -1.02 3.17
C ALA A 176 7.99 -0.03 2.35
N ALA A 177 9.29 -0.01 2.66
CA ALA A 177 10.30 0.66 1.84
C ALA A 177 11.39 -0.33 1.42
N LEU A 178 11.61 -0.42 0.11
CA LEU A 178 12.58 -1.32 -0.52
C LEU A 178 13.74 -0.50 -1.08
N ASN A 179 14.96 -0.80 -0.65
CA ASN A 179 16.16 -0.21 -1.24
C ASN A 179 16.63 -1.08 -2.40
N MET A 180 16.55 -0.53 -3.61
CA MET A 180 16.77 -1.26 -4.85
C MET A 180 17.63 -0.47 -5.84
N SER A 181 18.22 -1.15 -6.81
CA SER A 181 18.86 -0.48 -7.95
C SER A 181 17.81 -0.06 -8.98
N SER A 182 17.89 1.18 -9.45
CA SER A 182 17.09 1.70 -10.55
C SER A 182 17.98 2.19 -11.70
N PRO A 183 17.45 2.47 -12.90
CA PRO A 183 18.24 3.01 -14.01
C PRO A 183 18.98 4.32 -13.70
N SER A 184 18.50 5.10 -12.72
CA SER A 184 19.14 6.35 -12.25
C SER A 184 20.08 6.14 -11.05
N GLY A 185 20.28 4.90 -10.61
CA GLY A 185 21.10 4.54 -9.45
C GLY A 185 20.30 3.91 -8.30
N PRO A 186 20.94 3.66 -7.14
CA PRO A 186 20.24 3.18 -5.95
C PRO A 186 19.11 4.13 -5.56
N ALA A 187 17.93 3.58 -5.27
CA ALA A 187 16.75 4.33 -4.88
C ALA A 187 15.92 3.56 -3.84
N THR A 188 15.14 4.30 -3.06
CA THR A 188 14.15 3.75 -2.15
C THR A 188 12.79 3.78 -2.82
N PHE A 189 12.15 2.62 -2.92
CA PHE A 189 10.80 2.45 -3.43
C PHE A 189 9.86 2.24 -2.25
N THR A 190 8.72 2.91 -2.23
CA THR A 190 7.69 2.65 -1.23
C THR A 190 6.61 1.76 -1.83
N THR A 191 6.22 0.74 -1.08
CA THR A 191 5.19 -0.22 -1.49
C THR A 191 4.08 -0.29 -0.46
N ALA A 192 2.89 -0.66 -0.92
CA ALA A 192 1.80 -1.13 -0.09
C ALA A 192 1.30 -2.46 -0.66
N TRP A 193 0.92 -3.38 0.21
CA TRP A 193 0.33 -4.65 -0.20
C TRP A 193 -0.96 -4.89 0.57
N ALA A 194 -1.99 -5.39 -0.12
CA ALA A 194 -3.20 -5.84 0.54
C ALA A 194 -3.73 -7.15 -0.05
N SER A 195 -4.25 -8.00 0.85
CA SER A 195 -5.13 -9.10 0.50
C SER A 195 -6.54 -8.57 0.29
N VAL A 196 -6.99 -8.58 -0.95
CA VAL A 196 -8.32 -8.15 -1.35
C VAL A 196 -9.32 -9.30 -1.37
N THR A 197 -10.59 -8.94 -1.17
CA THR A 197 -11.78 -9.76 -1.43
C THR A 197 -12.74 -8.90 -2.27
N SER A 198 -13.99 -9.34 -2.48
CA SER A 198 -14.99 -8.60 -3.26
C SER A 198 -15.34 -7.20 -2.75
N GLN A 199 -14.84 -6.80 -1.58
CA GLN A 199 -14.95 -5.46 -1.01
C GLN A 199 -13.55 -4.86 -0.79
N ALA A 200 -12.69 -4.94 -1.81
CA ALA A 200 -11.23 -4.73 -1.88
C ALA A 200 -10.64 -3.44 -1.25
N ILE A 201 -11.42 -2.62 -0.56
CA ILE A 201 -11.03 -1.31 -0.08
C ILE A 201 -10.54 -1.34 1.37
N GLU A 202 -11.06 -2.20 2.25
CA GLU A 202 -10.77 -2.10 3.71
C GLU A 202 -9.26 -2.14 4.01
N THR A 203 -8.60 -3.27 3.76
CA THR A 203 -7.17 -3.40 4.03
C THR A 203 -6.35 -2.47 3.16
N MET A 204 -6.71 -2.28 1.88
CA MET A 204 -5.98 -1.36 1.00
C MET A 204 -5.99 0.08 1.51
N SER A 205 -7.15 0.54 2.01
CA SER A 205 -7.30 1.88 2.56
C SER A 205 -6.53 2.07 3.87
N HIS A 206 -6.47 1.02 4.69
CA HIS A 206 -5.64 0.99 5.89
C HIS A 206 -4.17 1.18 5.53
N GLU A 207 -3.63 0.32 4.65
CA GLU A 207 -2.19 0.35 4.32
C GLU A 207 -1.77 1.64 3.63
N ILE A 208 -2.62 2.21 2.76
CA ILE A 208 -2.34 3.49 2.12
C ILE A 208 -2.36 4.64 3.14
N ALA A 209 -3.29 4.62 4.09
CA ALA A 209 -3.38 5.68 5.11
C ALA A 209 -2.19 5.65 6.09
N GLU A 210 -1.75 4.45 6.49
CA GLU A 210 -0.52 4.29 7.28
C GLU A 210 0.69 4.71 6.45
N TRP A 211 0.84 4.22 5.21
CA TRP A 211 1.93 4.65 4.33
C TRP A 211 2.03 6.18 4.16
N MET A 212 0.91 6.90 4.13
CA MET A 212 0.93 8.37 4.08
C MET A 212 1.54 8.99 5.35
N ASN A 213 1.39 8.33 6.50
CA ASN A 213 1.91 8.73 7.79
C ASN A 213 3.38 8.34 8.01
N ASP A 214 3.82 7.18 7.54
CA ASP A 214 5.19 6.68 7.75
C ASP A 214 5.75 5.87 6.56
N PRO A 215 5.95 6.50 5.38
CA PRO A 215 6.26 5.82 4.12
C PRO A 215 7.57 5.01 4.11
N PHE A 216 8.40 5.14 5.14
CA PHE A 216 9.70 4.49 5.26
C PHE A 216 9.86 3.59 6.48
N TYR A 217 8.82 3.38 7.31
CA TYR A 217 8.93 2.61 8.56
C TYR A 217 10.11 3.07 9.45
N THR A 218 10.26 4.39 9.62
CA THR A 218 11.37 5.03 10.36
C THR A 218 10.96 5.56 11.71
#